data_AF-A0A2W1UVK1-F1
#
_entry.id   AF-A0A2W1UVK1-F1
#
_cell.length_a   1.000
_cell.length_b   1.000
_cell.length_c   1.000
_cell.angle_alpha   90.00
_cell.angle_beta   90.00
_cell.angle_gamma   90.00
#
_symmetry.space_group_name_H-M   'P 1'
#
loop_
_entity.id
_entity.type
_entity.pdbx_description
1 polymer ?
#
loop_
_entity_poly.entity_id
_entity_poly.type
_entity_poly.pdbx_seq_one_letter_code
_entity_poly.pdbx_strand_id
1 'polypeptide(L)'
;MMLLTTDWHPWFSYEWWNDIGVPALGAVGSIAVGAGAIVVAYRSHNLAERVRGDEQKRESDAARERYRDQLFRTVEPTVTALLAVRAEVMSSDLIGTPHETSLGAAVTTRLRLVSSIANAEDEDVAYAAAAEYMKARDTGRSDVLVAVLGALAVTLPALLIDDQDSKELETEISSMVNDALEKLGSEASAPNDGDTDQLP
;
A
#
# COMPACT_ATOMS: atom_id res chain seq x y z
N MET A 1 -45.05 70.53 -61.78
CA MET A 1 -45.65 69.24 -61.41
C MET A 1 -44.56 68.18 -61.59
N MET A 2 -43.78 67.94 -60.54
CA MET A 2 -42.75 66.90 -60.51
C MET A 2 -43.40 65.62 -60.00
N LEU A 3 -43.48 64.61 -60.85
CA LEU A 3 -43.84 63.25 -60.48
C LEU A 3 -42.61 62.62 -59.80
N LEU A 4 -42.58 62.66 -58.47
CA LEU A 4 -41.71 61.83 -57.66
C LEU A 4 -42.24 60.39 -57.76
N THR A 5 -41.82 59.67 -58.79
CA THR A 5 -41.88 58.21 -58.79
C THR A 5 -40.81 57.74 -57.80
N THR A 6 -41.19 57.64 -56.54
CA THR A 6 -40.38 57.00 -55.51
C THR A 6 -40.29 55.53 -55.90
N ASP A 7 -39.19 55.13 -56.55
CA ASP A 7 -38.82 53.73 -56.79
C ASP A 7 -38.57 53.07 -55.44
N TRP A 8 -39.68 52.65 -54.82
CA TRP A 8 -39.68 51.87 -53.60
C TRP A 8 -39.28 50.46 -54.00
N HIS A 9 -37.97 50.23 -54.13
CA HIS A 9 -37.42 48.89 -54.33
C HIS A 9 -37.94 48.01 -53.19
N PRO A 10 -38.75 46.97 -53.46
CA PRO A 10 -39.19 46.08 -52.41
C PRO A 10 -37.93 45.42 -51.85
N TRP A 11 -37.63 45.69 -50.60
CA TRP A 11 -36.50 45.18 -49.81
C TRP A 11 -36.64 43.67 -49.53
N PHE A 12 -37.62 43.04 -50.18
CA PHE A 12 -37.94 41.63 -50.23
C PHE A 12 -38.01 41.10 -51.68
N SER A 13 -37.36 41.75 -52.65
CA SER A 13 -37.25 41.18 -53.99
C SER A 13 -36.42 39.89 -53.95
N TYR A 14 -36.83 38.89 -54.75
CA TYR A 14 -36.16 37.58 -54.82
C TYR A 14 -34.68 37.71 -55.26
N GLU A 15 -34.37 38.74 -56.06
CA GLU A 15 -33.01 39.06 -56.51
C GLU A 15 -32.13 39.58 -55.37
N TRP A 16 -32.66 40.42 -54.47
CA TRP A 16 -31.90 40.90 -53.29
C TRP A 16 -31.56 39.75 -52.32
N TRP A 17 -32.51 38.83 -52.12
CA TRP A 17 -32.31 37.66 -51.26
C TRP A 17 -31.29 36.66 -51.84
N ASN A 18 -31.22 36.56 -53.18
CA ASN A 18 -30.27 35.68 -53.84
C ASN A 18 -28.82 36.23 -53.77
N ASP A 19 -28.65 37.55 -53.98
CA ASP A 19 -27.32 38.17 -53.99
C ASP A 19 -26.71 38.38 -52.60
N ILE A 20 -27.52 38.69 -51.58
CA ILE A 20 -27.02 38.97 -50.22
C ILE A 20 -27.36 37.84 -49.24
N GLY A 21 -28.56 37.26 -49.34
CA GLY A 21 -29.05 36.27 -48.37
C GLY A 21 -28.31 34.93 -48.45
N VAL A 22 -28.04 34.43 -49.65
CA VAL A 22 -27.34 33.14 -49.85
C VAL A 22 -25.91 33.15 -49.29
N PRO A 23 -25.04 34.13 -49.58
CA PRO A 23 -23.70 34.18 -48.98
C PRO A 23 -23.72 34.50 -47.48
N ALA A 24 -24.65 35.33 -47.00
CA ALA A 24 -24.78 35.63 -45.57
C ALA A 24 -25.23 34.41 -44.76
N LEU A 25 -26.17 33.61 -45.25
CA LEU A 25 -26.57 32.35 -44.63
C LEU A 25 -25.45 31.30 -44.66
N GLY A 26 -24.65 31.27 -45.72
CA GLY A 26 -23.44 30.44 -45.78
C GLY A 26 -22.43 30.82 -44.70
N ALA A 27 -22.19 32.12 -44.50
CA ALA A 27 -21.29 32.62 -43.45
C ALA A 27 -21.80 32.25 -42.04
N VAL A 28 -23.08 32.50 -41.74
CA VAL A 28 -23.69 32.14 -40.44
C VAL A 28 -23.68 30.62 -40.22
N GLY A 29 -23.97 29.83 -41.25
CA GLY A 29 -23.90 28.37 -41.20
C GLY A 29 -22.50 27.86 -40.86
N SER A 30 -21.46 28.43 -41.49
CA SER A 30 -20.07 28.04 -41.23
C SER A 30 -19.61 28.37 -39.80
N ILE A 31 -20.07 29.49 -39.23
CA ILE A 31 -19.78 29.89 -37.84
C ILE A 31 -20.47 28.92 -36.87
N ALA A 32 -21.73 28.55 -37.12
CA ALA A 32 -22.46 27.60 -36.30
C ALA A 32 -21.81 26.21 -36.30
N VAL A 33 -21.36 25.73 -37.47
CA VAL A 33 -20.63 24.46 -37.60
C VAL A 33 -19.27 24.53 -36.89
N GLY A 34 -18.53 25.62 -37.04
CA GLY A 34 -17.26 25.85 -36.34
C GLY A 34 -17.40 25.87 -34.83
N ALA A 35 -18.41 26.58 -34.30
CA ALA A 35 -18.71 26.61 -32.87
C ALA A 35 -19.14 25.22 -32.34
N GLY A 36 -19.95 24.49 -33.12
CA GLY A 36 -20.34 23.11 -32.79
C GLY A 36 -19.14 22.17 -32.68
N ALA A 37 -18.18 22.28 -33.61
CA ALA A 37 -16.95 21.48 -33.58
C ALA A 37 -16.09 21.75 -32.33
N ILE A 38 -15.99 23.02 -31.90
CA ILE A 38 -15.26 23.41 -30.69
C ILE A 38 -15.92 22.80 -29.45
N VAL A 39 -17.25 22.86 -29.34
CA VAL A 39 -17.99 22.28 -28.20
C VAL A 39 -17.81 20.77 -28.12
N VAL A 40 -17.88 20.08 -29.27
CA VAL A 40 -17.63 18.63 -29.33
C VAL A 40 -16.20 18.31 -28.92
N ALA A 41 -15.20 19.07 -29.41
CA ALA A 41 -13.80 18.87 -29.05
C ALA A 41 -13.55 19.04 -27.54
N TYR A 42 -14.10 20.08 -26.91
CA TYR A 42 -14.00 20.28 -25.45
C TYR A 42 -14.66 19.14 -24.67
N ARG A 43 -15.84 18.68 -25.11
CA ARG A 43 -16.55 17.58 -24.45
C ARG A 43 -15.79 16.25 -24.59
N SER A 44 -15.21 16.00 -25.77
CA SER A 44 -14.37 14.83 -26.01
C SER A 44 -13.09 14.85 -25.19
N HIS A 45 -12.46 16.02 -25.02
CA HIS A 45 -11.26 16.17 -24.20
C HIS A 45 -11.54 15.86 -22.72
N ASN A 46 -12.59 16.45 -22.15
CA ASN A 46 -12.97 16.19 -20.76
C ASN A 46 -13.34 14.73 -20.50
N LEU A 47 -13.92 14.04 -21.49
CA LEU A 47 -14.27 12.62 -21.36
C LEU A 47 -13.03 11.73 -21.46
N ALA A 48 -12.07 12.09 -22.33
CA ALA A 48 -10.79 11.38 -22.44
C ALA A 48 -9.94 11.51 -21.16
N GLU A 49 -9.91 12.69 -20.52
CA GLU A 49 -9.22 12.88 -19.24
C GLU A 49 -9.85 12.03 -18.12
N ARG A 50 -11.18 11.96 -18.05
CA ARG A 50 -11.89 11.13 -17.06
C ARG A 50 -11.59 9.65 -17.26
N VAL A 51 -11.65 9.15 -18.49
CA VAL A 51 -11.35 7.74 -18.79
C VAL A 51 -9.90 7.41 -18.44
N ARG A 52 -8.95 8.31 -18.73
CA ARG A 52 -7.53 8.12 -18.33
C ARG A 52 -7.35 8.08 -16.82
N GLY A 53 -8.03 8.96 -16.08
CA GLY A 53 -7.99 8.95 -14.62
C GLY A 53 -8.58 7.66 -14.03
N ASP A 54 -9.71 7.21 -14.56
CA ASP A 54 -10.34 5.95 -14.14
C ASP A 54 -9.48 4.73 -14.48
N GLU A 55 -8.82 4.73 -15.65
CA GLU A 55 -7.93 3.64 -16.07
C GLU A 55 -6.66 3.59 -15.21
N GLN A 56 -6.03 4.73 -14.94
CA GLN A 56 -4.88 4.81 -14.04
C GLN A 56 -5.23 4.36 -12.63
N LYS A 57 -6.42 4.74 -12.12
CA LYS A 57 -6.90 4.28 -10.82
C LYS A 57 -7.15 2.78 -10.79
N ARG A 58 -7.76 2.21 -11.83
CA ARG A 58 -7.94 0.75 -11.93
C ARG A 58 -6.61 0.01 -12.02
N GLU A 59 -5.64 0.57 -12.73
CA GLU A 59 -4.31 -0.03 -12.82
C GLU A 59 -3.59 0.02 -11.47
N SER A 60 -3.68 1.13 -10.73
CA SER A 60 -3.12 1.21 -9.37
C SER A 60 -3.83 0.25 -8.41
N ASP A 61 -5.16 0.16 -8.45
CA ASP A 61 -5.93 -0.75 -7.61
C ASP A 61 -5.58 -2.22 -7.93
N ALA A 62 -5.45 -2.57 -9.21
CA ALA A 62 -5.04 -3.90 -9.64
C ALA A 62 -3.57 -4.23 -9.30
N ALA A 63 -2.68 -3.24 -9.28
CA ALA A 63 -1.31 -3.41 -8.82
C ALA A 63 -1.26 -3.64 -7.30
N ARG A 64 -2.05 -2.89 -6.54
CA ARG A 64 -2.20 -3.04 -5.08
C ARG A 64 -2.74 -4.43 -4.72
N GLU A 65 -3.76 -4.90 -5.43
CA GLU A 65 -4.32 -6.25 -5.23
C GLU A 65 -3.28 -7.35 -5.52
N ARG A 66 -2.52 -7.22 -6.61
CA ARG A 66 -1.43 -8.16 -6.94
C ARG A 66 -0.34 -8.17 -5.87
N TYR A 67 0.04 -6.99 -5.37
CA TYR A 67 1.01 -6.87 -4.28
C TYR A 67 0.51 -7.60 -3.03
N ARG A 68 -0.73 -7.34 -2.62
CA ARG A 68 -1.34 -7.96 -1.44
C ARG A 68 -1.42 -9.48 -1.56
N ASP A 69 -1.77 -10.00 -2.74
CA ASP A 69 -1.78 -11.44 -3.00
C ASP A 69 -0.39 -12.07 -2.86
N GLN A 70 0.65 -11.39 -3.33
CA GLN A 70 2.04 -11.85 -3.19
C GLN A 70 2.48 -11.81 -1.73
N LEU A 71 2.15 -10.73 -1.01
CA LEU A 71 2.47 -10.57 0.40
C LEU A 71 1.74 -11.65 1.23
N PHE A 72 0.45 -11.88 0.98
CA PHE A 72 -0.32 -12.92 1.67
C PHE A 72 0.32 -14.31 1.51
N ARG A 73 0.66 -14.68 0.26
CA ARG A 73 1.29 -15.98 -0.06
C ARG A 73 2.65 -16.19 0.59
N THR A 74 3.30 -15.13 1.07
CA THR A 74 4.61 -15.21 1.71
C THR A 74 4.55 -15.02 3.22
N VAL A 75 3.68 -14.14 3.71
CA VAL A 75 3.46 -13.90 5.15
C VAL A 75 2.85 -15.14 5.82
N GLU A 76 1.83 -15.77 5.24
CA GLU A 76 1.18 -16.96 5.83
C GLU A 76 2.17 -18.11 6.13
N PRO A 77 2.99 -18.58 5.18
CA PRO A 77 3.99 -19.62 5.47
C PRO A 77 5.10 -19.13 6.39
N THR A 78 5.36 -17.82 6.46
CA THR A 78 6.34 -17.23 7.39
C THR A 78 5.83 -17.32 8.83
N VAL A 79 4.60 -16.91 9.08
CA VAL A 79 3.94 -17.01 10.39
C VAL A 79 3.86 -18.48 10.83
N THR A 80 3.50 -19.38 9.92
CA THR A 80 3.48 -20.82 10.18
C THR A 80 4.87 -21.33 10.61
N ALA A 81 5.93 -20.90 9.92
CA ALA A 81 7.29 -21.27 10.28
C ALA A 81 7.71 -20.70 11.65
N LEU A 82 7.37 -19.44 11.95
CA LEU A 82 7.64 -18.81 13.25
C LEU A 82 6.99 -19.60 14.40
N LEU A 83 5.72 -19.97 14.24
CA LEU A 83 4.99 -20.76 15.23
C LEU A 83 5.56 -22.18 15.40
N ALA A 84 6.03 -22.79 14.31
CA ALA A 84 6.69 -24.10 14.38
C ALA A 84 8.00 -24.03 15.19
N VAL A 85 8.84 -23.02 14.95
CA VAL A 85 10.07 -22.82 15.74
C VAL A 85 9.72 -22.53 17.20
N ARG A 86 8.68 -21.72 17.44
CA ARG A 86 8.23 -21.40 18.80
C ARG A 86 7.80 -22.65 19.55
N ALA A 87 7.02 -23.52 18.91
CA ALA A 87 6.58 -24.78 19.50
C ALA A 87 7.78 -25.70 19.81
N GLU A 88 8.77 -25.75 18.94
CA GLU A 88 9.99 -26.54 19.14
C GLU A 88 10.86 -26.01 20.29
N VAL A 89 11.06 -24.69 20.36
CA VAL A 89 11.83 -24.07 21.45
C VAL A 89 11.10 -24.21 22.79
N MET A 90 9.76 -24.26 22.80
CA MET A 90 8.98 -24.54 24.00
C MET A 90 8.96 -26.02 24.40
N SER A 91 9.18 -26.94 23.46
CA SER A 91 9.18 -28.39 23.73
C SER A 91 10.57 -28.91 24.12
N SER A 92 11.64 -28.24 23.67
CA SER A 92 13.03 -28.59 23.94
C SER A 92 13.64 -27.60 24.93
N ASP A 93 14.04 -28.07 26.11
CA ASP A 93 14.86 -27.29 27.06
C ASP A 93 16.26 -26.96 26.51
N LEU A 94 16.64 -27.53 25.37
CA LEU A 94 17.94 -27.32 24.73
C LEU A 94 17.80 -26.46 23.47
N ILE A 95 18.52 -25.35 23.46
CA ILE A 95 18.76 -24.50 22.28
C ILE A 95 19.93 -25.05 21.49
N GLY A 96 19.88 -24.94 20.16
CA GLY A 96 20.95 -25.31 19.25
C GLY A 96 20.85 -26.74 18.72
N THR A 97 19.69 -27.38 18.81
CA THR A 97 19.53 -28.70 18.16
C THR A 97 19.66 -28.55 16.64
N PRO A 98 20.13 -29.59 15.91
CA PRO A 98 20.18 -29.53 14.45
C PRO A 98 18.80 -29.26 13.82
N HIS A 99 17.74 -29.75 14.45
CA HIS A 99 16.37 -29.53 14.01
C HIS A 99 15.94 -28.07 14.16
N GLU A 100 16.15 -27.49 15.34
CA GLU A 100 15.89 -26.07 15.60
C GLU A 100 16.71 -25.17 14.67
N THR A 101 17.98 -25.51 14.42
CA THR A 101 18.85 -24.74 13.51
C THR A 101 18.28 -24.73 12.08
N SER A 102 17.79 -25.87 11.60
CA SER A 102 17.13 -26.00 10.29
C SER A 102 15.84 -25.17 10.23
N LEU A 103 15.02 -25.24 11.28
CA LEU A 103 13.78 -24.47 11.37
C LEU A 103 14.05 -22.96 11.42
N GLY A 104 15.04 -22.53 12.20
CA GLY A 104 15.46 -21.13 12.29
C GLY A 104 16.01 -20.59 10.97
N ALA A 105 16.80 -21.38 10.23
CA ALA A 105 17.23 -20.99 8.88
C ALA A 105 16.04 -20.82 7.92
N ALA A 106 15.01 -21.67 8.07
CA ALA A 106 13.79 -21.59 7.28
C ALA A 106 12.96 -20.34 7.62
N VAL A 107 12.96 -19.87 8.87
CA VAL A 107 12.38 -18.59 9.28
C VAL A 107 13.17 -17.41 8.69
N THR A 108 14.49 -17.39 8.86
CA THR A 108 15.33 -16.31 8.32
C THR A 108 15.15 -16.14 6.82
N THR A 109 15.12 -17.24 6.06
CA THR A 109 14.93 -17.20 4.62
C THR A 109 13.56 -16.61 4.24
N ARG A 110 12.53 -16.97 5.00
CA ARG A 110 11.16 -16.48 4.75
C ARG A 110 10.98 -15.01 5.12
N LEU A 111 11.53 -14.56 6.24
CA LEU A 111 11.53 -13.14 6.61
C LEU A 111 12.25 -12.28 5.55
N ARG A 112 13.37 -12.76 5.02
CA ARG A 112 14.06 -12.10 3.90
C ARG A 112 13.27 -12.11 2.60
N LEU A 113 12.47 -13.15 2.36
CA LEU A 113 11.57 -13.19 1.21
C LEU A 113 10.45 -12.16 1.36
N VAL A 114 9.86 -12.05 2.55
CA VAL A 114 8.86 -11.02 2.86
C VAL A 114 9.46 -9.62 2.64
N SER A 115 10.67 -9.34 3.14
CA SER A 115 11.32 -8.04 2.90
C SER A 115 11.62 -7.76 1.43
N SER A 116 11.90 -8.80 0.62
CA SER A 116 12.14 -8.63 -0.82
C SER A 116 10.88 -8.36 -1.65
N ILE A 117 9.70 -8.70 -1.11
CA ILE A 117 8.41 -8.51 -1.77
C ILE A 117 7.72 -7.24 -1.28
N ALA A 118 7.95 -6.86 -0.02
CA ALA A 118 7.43 -5.66 0.59
C ALA A 118 7.71 -4.42 -0.28
N ASN A 119 6.71 -3.54 -0.36
CA ASN A 119 6.86 -2.25 -1.02
C ASN A 119 7.68 -1.30 -0.12
N ALA A 120 7.97 -0.08 -0.60
CA ALA A 120 8.77 0.89 0.16
C ALA A 120 8.15 1.33 1.51
N GLU A 121 6.85 1.13 1.71
CA GLU A 121 6.16 1.46 2.98
C GLU A 121 6.30 0.33 4.01
N ASP A 122 6.27 -0.92 3.54
CA ASP A 122 6.29 -2.14 4.38
C ASP A 122 7.71 -2.73 4.54
N GLU A 123 8.67 -2.31 3.71
CA GLU A 123 10.04 -2.81 3.70
C GLU A 123 10.73 -2.62 5.06
N ASP A 124 10.55 -1.45 5.68
CA ASP A 124 11.14 -1.12 6.98
C ASP A 124 10.62 -2.07 8.08
N VAL A 125 9.32 -2.38 8.09
CA VAL A 125 8.71 -3.30 9.05
C VAL A 125 9.21 -4.73 8.83
N ALA A 126 9.28 -5.18 7.57
CA ALA A 126 9.79 -6.50 7.24
C ALA A 126 11.28 -6.66 7.62
N TYR A 127 12.08 -5.61 7.42
CA TYR A 127 13.47 -5.57 7.83
C TYR A 127 13.62 -5.57 9.35
N ALA A 128 12.84 -4.76 10.07
CA ALA A 128 12.81 -4.73 11.53
C ALA A 128 12.45 -6.10 12.11
N ALA A 129 11.43 -6.77 11.56
CA ALA A 129 11.04 -8.12 11.94
C ALA A 129 12.18 -9.14 11.78
N ALA A 130 12.90 -9.07 10.65
CA ALA A 130 14.06 -9.93 10.40
C ALA A 130 15.21 -9.64 11.36
N ALA A 131 15.50 -8.36 11.62
CA ALA A 131 16.55 -7.91 12.51
C ALA A 131 16.29 -8.33 13.97
N GLU A 132 15.07 -8.11 14.48
CA GLU A 132 14.70 -8.49 15.85
C GLU A 132 14.70 -10.02 16.03
N TYR A 133 14.29 -10.79 15.02
CA TYR A 133 14.44 -12.25 15.07
C TYR A 133 15.90 -12.69 15.18
N MET A 134 16.80 -12.11 14.36
CA MET A 134 18.23 -12.44 14.41
C MET A 134 18.84 -12.05 15.76
N LYS A 135 18.54 -10.85 16.25
CA LYS A 135 18.97 -10.36 17.56
C LYS A 135 18.50 -11.28 18.69
N ALA A 136 17.23 -11.69 18.68
CA ALA A 136 16.68 -12.63 19.66
C ALA A 136 17.41 -13.98 19.62
N ARG A 137 17.70 -14.51 18.43
CA ARG A 137 18.45 -15.76 18.27
C ARG A 137 19.88 -15.65 18.78
N ASP A 138 20.55 -14.54 18.52
CA ASP A 138 21.94 -14.30 18.94
C ASP A 138 22.09 -14.19 20.47
N THR A 139 20.99 -13.91 21.20
CA THR A 139 21.01 -13.93 22.67
C THR A 139 21.24 -15.33 23.25
N GLY A 140 20.94 -16.40 22.50
CA GLY A 140 21.01 -17.78 23.00
C GLY A 140 20.03 -18.08 24.13
N ARG A 141 18.97 -17.27 24.30
CA ARG A 141 17.95 -17.38 25.35
C ARG A 141 16.60 -17.82 24.77
N SER A 142 16.07 -18.96 25.21
CA SER A 142 14.86 -19.57 24.64
C SER A 142 13.60 -18.79 24.99
N ASP A 143 13.54 -18.24 26.21
CA ASP A 143 12.49 -17.34 26.69
C ASP A 143 12.37 -16.08 25.82
N VAL A 144 13.49 -15.42 25.53
CA VAL A 144 13.56 -14.26 24.63
C VAL A 144 13.08 -14.66 23.23
N LEU A 145 13.61 -15.76 22.69
CA LEU A 145 13.28 -16.22 21.35
C LEU A 145 11.78 -16.56 21.22
N VAL A 146 11.17 -17.23 22.21
CA VAL A 146 9.74 -17.56 22.23
C VAL A 146 8.87 -16.31 22.28
N ALA A 147 9.28 -15.29 23.04
CA ALA A 147 8.56 -14.02 23.12
C ALA A 147 8.60 -13.29 21.76
N VAL A 148 9.79 -13.16 21.16
CA VAL A 148 9.95 -12.50 19.85
C VAL A 148 9.21 -13.24 18.74
N LEU A 149 9.33 -14.58 18.68
CA LEU A 149 8.58 -15.39 17.70
C LEU A 149 7.06 -15.20 17.84
N GLY A 150 6.56 -15.08 19.07
CA GLY A 150 5.15 -14.81 19.35
C GLY A 150 4.73 -13.42 18.88
N ALA A 151 5.51 -12.39 19.21
CA ALA A 151 5.25 -11.02 18.78
C ALA A 151 5.23 -10.92 17.25
N LEU A 152 6.26 -11.44 16.56
CA LEU A 152 6.33 -11.43 15.09
C LEU A 152 5.18 -12.19 14.43
N ALA A 153 4.70 -13.29 15.03
CA ALA A 153 3.56 -14.04 14.51
C ALA A 153 2.24 -13.24 14.60
N VAL A 154 2.13 -12.29 15.53
CA VAL A 154 0.98 -11.39 15.67
C VAL A 154 1.12 -10.18 14.75
N THR A 155 2.33 -9.61 14.61
CA THR A 155 2.50 -8.35 13.88
C THR A 155 2.70 -8.53 12.38
N LEU A 156 3.31 -9.62 11.89
CA LEU A 156 3.47 -9.82 10.45
C LEU A 156 2.15 -9.86 9.66
N PRO A 157 1.06 -10.49 10.16
CA PRO A 157 -0.26 -10.38 9.52
C PRO A 157 -0.80 -8.95 9.42
N ALA A 158 -0.32 -8.03 10.27
CA ALA A 158 -0.75 -6.64 10.28
C ALA A 158 -0.31 -5.90 8.99
N LEU A 159 0.78 -6.34 8.35
CA LEU A 159 1.20 -5.87 7.02
C LEU A 159 0.17 -6.14 5.91
N LEU A 160 -0.81 -6.99 6.15
CA LEU A 160 -1.88 -7.30 5.18
C LEU A 160 -3.07 -6.34 5.31
N ILE A 161 -3.05 -5.43 6.28
CA ILE A 161 -4.11 -4.46 6.57
C ILE A 161 -3.79 -3.15 5.84
N ASP A 162 -4.70 -2.74 4.97
CA ASP A 162 -4.50 -1.69 3.96
C ASP A 162 -4.31 -0.25 4.49
N ASP A 163 -4.52 -0.03 5.80
CA ASP A 163 -4.67 1.29 6.43
C ASP A 163 -3.83 1.46 7.71
N GLN A 164 -2.89 0.55 7.98
CA GLN A 164 -2.01 0.71 9.14
C GLN A 164 -0.81 1.59 8.83
N ASP A 165 -0.46 2.46 9.80
CA ASP A 165 0.78 3.23 9.73
C ASP A 165 1.96 2.28 10.00
N SER A 166 2.73 1.98 8.95
CA SER A 166 3.89 1.09 9.03
C SER A 166 4.90 1.53 10.08
N LYS A 167 4.99 2.83 10.39
CA LYS A 167 5.87 3.34 11.47
C LYS A 167 5.34 3.02 12.86
N GLU A 168 4.02 3.04 13.04
CA GLU A 168 3.39 2.64 14.29
C GLU A 168 3.66 1.15 14.54
N LEU A 169 3.50 0.32 13.51
CA LEU A 169 3.83 -1.11 13.57
C LEU A 169 5.31 -1.36 13.88
N GLU A 170 6.23 -0.67 13.20
CA GLU A 170 7.68 -0.78 13.47
C GLU A 170 8.00 -0.44 14.94
N THR A 171 7.40 0.64 15.44
CA THR A 171 7.56 1.08 16.82
C THR A 171 6.98 0.05 17.79
N GLU A 172 5.81 -0.52 17.47
CA GLU A 172 5.16 -1.55 18.28
C GLU A 172 6.01 -2.83 18.35
N ILE A 173 6.55 -3.32 17.23
CA ILE A 173 7.46 -4.47 17.20
C ILE A 173 8.68 -4.20 18.06
N SER A 174 9.33 -3.05 17.84
CA SER A 174 10.54 -2.68 18.57
C SER A 174 10.28 -2.54 20.07
N SER A 175 9.16 -1.95 20.45
CA SER A 175 8.74 -1.82 21.85
C SER A 175 8.50 -3.19 22.48
N MET A 176 7.71 -4.07 21.85
CA MET A 176 7.42 -5.40 22.38
C MET A 176 8.69 -6.24 22.60
N VAL A 177 9.65 -6.15 21.68
CA VAL A 177 10.92 -6.89 21.82
C VAL A 177 11.78 -6.29 22.91
N ASN A 178 11.89 -4.96 22.99
CA ASN A 178 12.64 -4.30 24.05
C ASN A 178 12.04 -4.55 25.44
N ASP A 179 10.71 -4.52 25.57
CA ASP A 179 9.99 -4.83 26.80
C ASP A 179 10.23 -6.28 27.25
N ALA A 180 10.24 -7.22 26.29
CA ALA A 180 10.56 -8.61 26.57
C ALA A 180 12.02 -8.77 27.04
N LEU A 181 12.97 -8.07 26.41
CA LEU A 181 14.38 -8.09 26.80
C LEU A 181 14.60 -7.46 28.18
N GLU A 182 13.95 -6.32 28.48
CA GLU A 182 14.10 -5.62 29.76
C GLU A 182 13.50 -6.42 30.91
N LYS A 183 12.29 -6.96 30.73
CA LYS A 183 11.63 -7.81 31.73
C LYS A 183 12.52 -9.00 32.10
N LEU A 184 13.05 -9.69 31.09
CA LEU A 184 13.90 -10.86 31.25
C LEU A 184 15.33 -10.53 31.74
N GLY A 185 15.79 -9.29 31.56
CA GLY A 185 17.03 -8.79 32.14
C GLY A 185 16.88 -8.42 33.62
N SER A 186 15.73 -7.86 34.01
CA SER A 186 15.42 -7.51 35.40
C SER A 186 15.24 -8.73 36.30
N GLU A 187 14.60 -9.80 35.80
CA GLU A 187 14.44 -11.07 36.52
C GLU A 187 15.79 -11.76 36.78
N ALA A 188 16.75 -11.64 35.86
CA ALA A 188 18.09 -12.18 36.03
C ALA A 188 18.96 -11.38 37.02
N SER A 189 18.62 -10.10 37.24
CA SER A 189 19.38 -9.18 38.10
C SER A 189 18.81 -9.06 39.51
N ALA A 190 17.61 -9.59 39.76
CA ALA A 190 17.03 -9.62 41.09
C ALA A 190 17.93 -10.48 42.00
N PRO A 191 18.54 -9.92 43.07
CA PRO A 191 19.33 -10.70 43.99
C PRO A 191 18.46 -11.81 44.55
N ASN A 192 18.99 -13.03 44.56
CA ASN A 192 18.35 -14.17 45.18
C ASN A 192 18.35 -13.98 46.70
N ASP A 193 17.48 -13.08 47.20
CA ASP A 193 17.29 -12.77 48.63
C ASP A 193 16.71 -13.96 49.43
N GLY A 194 16.65 -15.14 48.83
CA GLY A 194 16.20 -16.39 49.43
C GLY A 194 17.25 -17.16 50.24
N ASP A 195 18.50 -16.67 50.37
CA ASP A 195 19.58 -17.41 51.05
C ASP A 195 20.02 -16.81 52.40
N THR A 196 19.23 -15.91 52.99
CA THR A 196 19.45 -15.45 54.37
C THR A 196 18.40 -16.01 55.31
N ASP A 197 18.87 -16.76 56.30
CA ASP A 197 18.18 -17.23 57.51
C ASP A 197 17.40 -18.56 57.45
N GLN A 198 18.15 -19.66 57.26
CA GLN A 198 17.94 -20.87 58.07
C GLN A 198 19.28 -21.50 58.48
N LEU A 199 19.95 -20.90 59.46
CA LEU A 199 20.85 -21.63 60.35
C LEU A 199 20.19 -21.67 61.75
N PRO A 200 20.19 -22.85 62.41
CA PRO A 200 19.46 -23.10 63.66
C PRO A 200 20.01 -22.36 64.89
#